data_AF-P42575-F1
#
_entry.id   AF-P42575-F1
#
_cell.length_a   1.000
_cell.length_b   1.000
_cell.length_c   1.000
_cell.angle_alpha   90.00
_cell.angle_beta   90.00
_cell.angle_gamma   90.00
#
_symmetry.space_group_name_H-M   'P 1'
#
loop_
_entity.id
_entity.type
_entity.pdbx_description
1 polymer ?
#
loop_
_entity_poly.entity_id
_entity_poly.type
_entity_poly.pdbx_seq_one_letter_code
_entity_poly.pdbx_strand_id
1 'polypeptide(L)'
;MAAPSAGSWSTFQHKELMAADRGRRILGVCGMHPHHQETLKKNRVVLAKQLLLSELLEHLLEKDIITLEMRELIQAKVGSFSQNVELLNLLPKRGPQAFDAFCEALRETKQGHLEDMLLTTLSGLQHVLPPLSCDYDLSLPFPVCESCPLYKKLRLSTDTVEHSLDNKDGPVCLQVKPCTPEFYQTHFQLAYRLQSRPRGLALVLSNVHFTGEKELEFRSGGDVDHSTLVTLFKLLGYDVHVLCDQTAQEMQEKLQNFAQLPAHRVTDSCIVALLSHGVEGAIYGVDGKLLQLQEVFQLFDNANCPSLQNKPKMFFIQACRGDETDRGVDQQDGKNHAGSPGCEESDAGKEKLPKMRLPTRSDMICGYACLKGTAAMRNTKRGSWYIEALAQVFSERACDMHVADMLVKVNALIKDREGYAPGTEFHRCKEMSEYCSTLCRHLYLFPGHPPT
;
A
#
# COMPACT_ATOMS: atom_id res chain seq x y z
N MET A 1 -42.88 -43.18 -36.43
CA MET A 1 -44.24 -43.46 -35.93
C MET A 1 -44.24 -43.20 -34.43
N ALA A 2 -45.39 -42.72 -33.91
CA ALA A 2 -45.68 -42.33 -32.53
C ALA A 2 -45.24 -40.91 -32.10
N ALA A 3 -46.18 -39.98 -32.26
CA ALA A 3 -46.34 -38.75 -31.48
C ALA A 3 -47.21 -39.07 -30.22
N PRO A 4 -47.60 -38.11 -29.37
CA PRO A 4 -47.10 -37.99 -27.99
C PRO A 4 -48.17 -38.27 -26.91
N SER A 5 -47.73 -38.57 -25.68
CA SER A 5 -48.61 -38.59 -24.51
C SER A 5 -48.62 -37.22 -23.81
N ALA A 6 -49.75 -36.54 -23.91
CA ALA A 6 -50.15 -35.43 -23.05
C ALA A 6 -50.71 -35.99 -21.73
N GLY A 7 -50.39 -35.37 -20.59
CA GLY A 7 -50.85 -35.85 -19.30
C GLY A 7 -50.68 -34.87 -18.14
N SER A 8 -51.73 -34.08 -17.91
CA SER A 8 -52.11 -33.39 -16.68
C SER A 8 -51.35 -32.12 -16.26
N TRP A 9 -52.07 -31.02 -16.41
CA TRP A 9 -51.90 -29.77 -15.68
C TRP A 9 -52.40 -29.95 -14.24
N SER A 10 -51.66 -29.45 -13.26
CA SER A 10 -52.26 -28.99 -12.01
C SER A 10 -51.77 -27.57 -11.73
N THR A 11 -52.70 -26.65 -11.87
CA THR A 11 -52.61 -25.24 -11.53
C THR A 11 -52.92 -25.09 -10.04
N PHE A 12 -51.94 -24.68 -9.24
CA PHE A 12 -52.20 -23.93 -8.01
C PHE A 12 -51.24 -22.75 -7.94
N GLN A 13 -51.79 -21.59 -8.27
CA GLN A 13 -51.25 -20.27 -7.95
C GLN A 13 -51.47 -20.02 -6.46
N HIS A 14 -50.42 -19.68 -5.72
CA HIS A 14 -50.53 -18.67 -4.66
C HIS A 14 -49.15 -18.20 -4.16
N LYS A 15 -49.03 -16.87 -4.08
CA LYS A 15 -48.10 -16.06 -3.26
C LYS A 15 -46.70 -15.80 -3.81
N GLU A 16 -46.65 -14.77 -4.65
CA GLU A 16 -45.61 -13.75 -4.63
C GLU A 16 -45.44 -13.10 -3.25
N LEU A 17 -44.31 -12.39 -3.11
CA LEU A 17 -43.84 -11.52 -2.01
C LEU A 17 -43.12 -12.20 -0.84
N MET A 18 -41.80 -12.34 -0.98
CA MET A 18 -40.80 -11.90 0.00
C MET A 18 -39.48 -11.61 -0.72
N ALA A 19 -39.45 -10.50 -1.47
CA ALA A 19 -38.24 -9.96 -2.09
C ALA A 19 -38.06 -8.50 -1.66
N ALA A 20 -37.86 -8.28 -0.37
CA ALA A 20 -37.47 -6.99 0.19
C ALA A 20 -36.94 -7.20 1.61
N ASP A 21 -35.65 -7.46 1.77
CA ASP A 21 -34.80 -6.79 2.79
C ASP A 21 -33.35 -7.28 2.67
N ARG A 22 -32.65 -6.87 1.60
CA ARG A 22 -31.18 -6.77 1.65
C ARG A 22 -30.84 -5.33 2.04
N GLY A 23 -31.38 -4.90 3.17
CA GLY A 23 -31.06 -3.62 3.79
C GLY A 23 -29.57 -3.56 4.11
N ARG A 24 -28.92 -2.54 3.52
CA ARG A 24 -27.77 -1.80 4.06
C ARG A 24 -27.04 -2.52 5.20
N ARG A 25 -26.02 -3.31 4.87
CA ARG A 25 -24.91 -3.49 5.82
C ARG A 25 -24.29 -2.12 6.00
N ILE A 26 -24.64 -1.50 7.11
CA ILE A 26 -24.03 -0.30 7.69
C ILE A 26 -22.52 -0.42 7.47
N LEU A 27 -21.93 0.62 6.85
CA LEU A 27 -20.51 0.82 6.64
C LEU A 27 -19.74 0.32 7.88
N GLY A 28 -19.28 -0.93 7.80
CA GLY A 28 -18.77 -1.65 8.95
C GLY A 28 -17.53 -0.94 9.41
N VAL A 29 -17.55 -0.44 10.64
CA VAL A 29 -16.35 0.02 11.33
C VAL A 29 -15.32 -1.10 11.20
N CYS A 30 -14.29 -0.88 10.39
CA CYS A 30 -13.33 -1.92 10.04
C CYS A 30 -12.44 -2.16 11.26
N GLY A 31 -12.56 -3.34 11.87
CA GLY A 31 -11.76 -3.75 13.03
C GLY A 31 -12.53 -3.73 14.36
N MET A 32 -11.85 -4.24 15.39
CA MET A 32 -12.37 -4.31 16.76
C MET A 32 -12.56 -2.90 17.35
N HIS A 33 -13.58 -2.69 18.18
CA HIS A 33 -13.85 -1.39 18.80
C HIS A 33 -12.63 -0.88 19.62
N PRO A 34 -12.29 0.43 19.61
CA PRO A 34 -11.11 0.95 20.31
C PRO A 34 -11.03 0.59 21.80
N HIS A 35 -12.15 0.62 22.53
CA HIS A 35 -12.19 0.19 23.93
C HIS A 35 -11.84 -1.29 24.12
N HIS A 36 -12.25 -2.16 23.19
CA HIS A 36 -11.90 -3.59 23.21
C HIS A 36 -10.41 -3.79 22.92
N GLN A 37 -9.84 -3.05 21.96
CA GLN A 37 -8.40 -3.10 21.65
C GLN A 37 -7.55 -2.64 22.85
N GLU A 38 -7.92 -1.54 23.50
CA GLU A 38 -7.22 -1.03 24.69
C GLU A 38 -7.33 -2.02 25.87
N THR A 39 -8.46 -2.71 25.99
CA THR A 39 -8.69 -3.76 27.01
C THR A 39 -7.75 -4.94 26.81
N LEU A 40 -7.61 -5.44 25.57
CA LEU A 40 -6.64 -6.48 25.23
C LEU A 40 -5.20 -6.01 25.47
N LYS A 41 -4.89 -4.77 25.13
CA LYS A 41 -3.55 -4.18 25.30
C LYS A 41 -3.13 -4.11 26.78
N LYS A 42 -4.01 -3.63 27.67
CA LYS A 42 -3.73 -3.54 29.11
C LYS A 42 -3.54 -4.91 29.77
N ASN A 43 -4.24 -5.93 29.28
CA ASN A 43 -4.17 -7.29 29.85
C ASN A 43 -3.23 -8.23 29.08
N ARG A 44 -2.51 -7.72 28.08
CA ARG A 44 -1.77 -8.51 27.09
C ARG A 44 -0.77 -9.49 27.70
N VAL A 45 -0.02 -9.06 28.73
CA VAL A 45 1.00 -9.91 29.39
C VAL A 45 0.37 -11.05 30.17
N VAL A 46 -0.77 -10.81 30.83
CA VAL A 46 -1.49 -11.83 31.60
C VAL A 46 -2.11 -12.85 30.65
N LEU A 47 -2.80 -12.37 29.60
CA LEU A 47 -3.35 -13.23 28.55
C LEU A 47 -2.26 -14.09 27.91
N ALA A 48 -1.14 -13.50 27.50
CA ALA A 48 -0.04 -14.25 26.87
C ALA A 48 0.51 -15.39 27.76
N LYS A 49 0.46 -15.23 29.10
CA LYS A 49 0.94 -16.24 30.05
C LYS A 49 -0.09 -17.33 30.40
N GLN A 50 -1.37 -16.99 30.44
CA GLN A 50 -2.42 -17.85 31.04
C GLN A 50 -3.36 -18.48 30.01
N LEU A 51 -3.37 -17.98 28.78
CA LEU A 51 -4.27 -18.43 27.73
C LEU A 51 -3.90 -19.84 27.24
N LEU A 52 -4.91 -20.70 27.06
CA LEU A 52 -4.77 -22.07 26.56
C LEU A 52 -5.44 -22.15 25.18
N LEU A 53 -4.62 -22.28 24.14
CA LEU A 53 -5.10 -22.17 22.76
C LEU A 53 -5.86 -23.40 22.24
N SER A 54 -5.68 -24.58 22.83
CA SER A 54 -6.12 -25.84 22.24
C SER A 54 -7.59 -25.85 21.85
N GLU A 55 -8.48 -25.74 22.83
CA GLU A 55 -9.93 -25.71 22.59
C GLU A 55 -10.40 -24.31 22.14
N LEU A 56 -9.65 -23.27 22.49
CA LEU A 56 -9.99 -21.88 22.18
C LEU A 56 -9.97 -21.62 20.68
N LEU A 57 -8.95 -22.15 19.97
CA LEU A 57 -8.85 -21.99 18.52
C LEU A 57 -10.00 -22.70 17.79
N GLU A 58 -10.50 -23.83 18.31
CA GLU A 58 -11.68 -24.52 17.72
C GLU A 58 -12.94 -23.66 17.80
N HIS A 59 -13.20 -23.04 18.95
CA HIS A 59 -14.36 -22.14 19.11
C HIS A 59 -14.24 -20.88 18.24
N LEU A 60 -13.03 -20.31 18.13
CA LEU A 60 -12.81 -19.14 17.27
C LEU A 60 -12.90 -19.48 15.78
N LEU A 61 -12.57 -20.71 15.37
CA LEU A 61 -12.80 -21.21 14.02
C LEU A 61 -14.30 -21.42 13.76
N GLU A 62 -15.03 -22.03 14.70
CA GLU A 62 -16.48 -22.26 14.58
C GLU A 62 -17.26 -20.95 14.42
N LYS A 63 -16.80 -19.89 15.07
CA LYS A 63 -17.39 -18.53 15.00
C LYS A 63 -16.85 -17.69 13.82
N ASP A 64 -16.05 -18.29 12.93
CA ASP A 64 -15.39 -17.62 11.79
C ASP A 64 -14.54 -16.39 12.21
N ILE A 65 -14.09 -16.34 13.47
CA ILE A 65 -13.25 -15.25 13.98
C ILE A 65 -11.80 -15.45 13.60
N ILE A 66 -11.32 -16.67 13.40
CA ILE A 66 -10.00 -16.94 12.81
C ILE A 66 -10.16 -17.96 11.69
N THR A 67 -9.29 -17.91 10.69
CA THR A 67 -9.27 -18.88 9.59
C THR A 67 -8.31 -20.04 9.88
N LEU A 68 -8.44 -21.12 9.10
CA LEU A 68 -7.55 -22.28 9.21
C LEU A 68 -6.08 -21.91 8.96
N GLU A 69 -5.83 -21.02 7.99
CA GLU A 69 -4.49 -20.48 7.72
C GLU A 69 -3.90 -19.73 8.93
N MET A 70 -4.72 -18.92 9.62
CA MET A 70 -4.29 -18.24 10.84
C MET A 70 -4.00 -19.21 11.99
N ARG A 71 -4.78 -20.28 12.11
CA ARG A 71 -4.52 -21.33 13.10
C ARG A 71 -3.15 -21.96 12.88
N GLU A 72 -2.81 -22.27 11.63
CA GLU A 72 -1.51 -22.81 11.25
C GLU A 72 -0.38 -21.82 11.57
N LEU A 73 -0.55 -20.52 11.26
CA LEU A 73 0.41 -19.47 11.59
C LEU A 73 0.66 -19.35 13.11
N ILE A 74 -0.41 -19.40 13.91
CA ILE A 74 -0.32 -19.40 15.36
C ILE A 74 0.43 -20.64 15.84
N GLN A 75 0.05 -21.83 15.37
CA GLN A 75 0.64 -23.09 15.81
C GLN A 75 2.11 -23.26 15.38
N ALA A 76 2.53 -22.60 14.30
CA ALA A 76 3.92 -22.58 13.85
C ALA A 76 4.87 -21.86 14.83
N LYS A 77 4.37 -20.99 15.72
CA LYS A 77 5.22 -20.31 16.71
C LYS A 77 5.67 -21.30 17.80
N VAL A 78 6.93 -21.19 18.21
CA VAL A 78 7.52 -22.05 19.24
C VAL A 78 7.11 -21.59 20.65
N GLY A 79 6.40 -22.46 21.37
CA GLY A 79 6.02 -22.30 22.77
C GLY A 79 4.69 -21.56 22.97
N SER A 80 3.94 -21.94 24.01
CA SER A 80 2.59 -21.43 24.27
C SER A 80 2.53 -19.91 24.37
N PHE A 81 3.51 -19.28 25.02
CA PHE A 81 3.56 -17.82 25.14
C PHE A 81 3.61 -17.12 23.77
N SER A 82 4.46 -17.58 22.86
CA SER A 82 4.60 -17.00 21.51
C SER A 82 3.33 -17.22 20.68
N GLN A 83 2.73 -18.40 20.77
CA GLN A 83 1.46 -18.71 20.11
C GLN A 83 0.33 -17.81 20.63
N ASN A 84 0.26 -17.59 21.94
CA ASN A 84 -0.74 -16.72 22.55
C ASN A 84 -0.58 -15.27 22.09
N VAL A 85 0.66 -14.78 22.02
CA VAL A 85 0.98 -13.43 21.51
C VAL A 85 0.53 -13.30 20.05
N GLU A 86 0.72 -14.33 19.24
CA GLU A 86 0.29 -14.33 17.85
C GLU A 86 -1.23 -14.22 17.73
N LEU A 87 -2.00 -15.03 18.47
CA LEU A 87 -3.46 -14.89 18.49
C LEU A 87 -3.90 -13.48 18.90
N LEU A 88 -3.27 -12.91 19.94
CA LEU A 88 -3.58 -11.55 20.43
C LEU A 88 -3.21 -10.45 19.43
N ASN A 89 -2.30 -10.69 18.49
CA ASN A 89 -2.00 -9.77 17.38
C ASN A 89 -3.07 -9.82 16.30
N LEU A 90 -3.63 -11.00 16.07
CA LEU A 90 -4.63 -11.23 15.03
C LEU A 90 -6.01 -10.73 15.46
N LEU A 91 -6.44 -10.99 16.70
CA LEU A 91 -7.78 -10.68 17.20
C LEU A 91 -8.28 -9.25 16.91
N PRO A 92 -7.51 -8.16 17.16
CA PRO A 92 -7.97 -6.79 16.88
C PRO A 92 -8.36 -6.54 15.41
N LYS A 93 -7.81 -7.34 14.49
CA LYS A 93 -8.03 -7.22 13.04
C LYS A 93 -9.26 -7.97 12.55
N ARG A 94 -9.90 -8.81 13.39
CA ARG A 94 -10.97 -9.75 12.99
C ARG A 94 -12.38 -9.14 13.04
N GLY A 95 -12.47 -7.82 13.07
CA GLY A 95 -13.73 -7.08 13.06
C GLY A 95 -14.35 -6.83 14.44
N PRO A 96 -15.54 -6.19 14.47
CA PRO A 96 -16.14 -5.67 15.69
C PRO A 96 -16.58 -6.78 16.66
N GLN A 97 -17.00 -7.93 16.15
CA GLN A 97 -17.50 -9.06 16.96
C GLN A 97 -16.38 -9.92 17.57
N ALA A 98 -15.13 -9.71 17.16
CA ALA A 98 -14.01 -10.54 17.57
C ALA A 98 -13.77 -10.55 19.09
N PHE A 99 -14.02 -9.42 19.76
CA PHE A 99 -13.83 -9.32 21.21
C PHE A 99 -14.88 -10.12 21.96
N ASP A 100 -16.15 -9.97 21.57
CA ASP A 100 -17.27 -10.64 22.22
C ASP A 100 -17.19 -12.16 22.00
N ALA A 101 -16.88 -12.58 20.77
CA ALA A 101 -16.66 -13.98 20.43
C ALA A 101 -15.43 -14.57 21.14
N PHE A 102 -14.37 -13.78 21.36
CA PHE A 102 -13.22 -14.20 22.16
C PHE A 102 -13.57 -14.37 23.64
N CYS A 103 -14.37 -13.46 24.22
CA CYS A 103 -14.88 -13.60 25.58
C CYS A 103 -15.78 -14.84 25.73
N GLU A 104 -16.68 -15.06 24.76
CA GLU A 104 -17.51 -16.27 24.71
C GLU A 104 -16.66 -17.54 24.64
N ALA A 105 -15.66 -17.58 23.75
CA ALA A 105 -14.75 -18.72 23.62
C ALA A 105 -13.94 -18.99 24.91
N LEU A 106 -13.49 -17.93 25.62
CA LEU A 106 -12.83 -18.08 26.93
C LEU A 106 -13.78 -18.72 27.95
N ARG A 107 -15.06 -18.34 27.95
CA ARG A 107 -16.07 -18.91 28.86
C ARG A 107 -16.30 -20.39 28.59
N GLU A 108 -16.52 -20.76 27.33
CA GLU A 108 -16.79 -22.15 26.91
C GLU A 108 -15.60 -23.08 27.16
N THR A 109 -14.37 -22.56 27.00
CA THR A 109 -13.12 -23.31 27.25
C THR A 109 -12.66 -23.32 28.70
N LYS A 110 -13.56 -22.97 29.65
CA LYS A 110 -13.29 -22.93 31.09
C LYS A 110 -12.17 -21.97 31.49
N GLN A 111 -11.90 -20.96 30.67
CA GLN A 111 -10.99 -19.85 30.94
C GLN A 111 -11.73 -18.58 31.40
N GLY A 112 -12.89 -18.72 32.05
CA GLY A 112 -13.75 -17.59 32.46
C GLY A 112 -13.08 -16.55 33.36
N HIS A 113 -12.05 -16.92 34.13
CA HIS A 113 -11.27 -15.95 34.92
C HIS A 113 -10.58 -14.88 34.04
N LEU A 114 -10.21 -15.23 32.80
CA LEU A 114 -9.64 -14.28 31.83
C LEU A 114 -10.72 -13.39 31.23
N GLU A 115 -11.91 -13.93 30.95
CA GLU A 115 -13.09 -13.16 30.53
C GLU A 115 -13.45 -12.12 31.60
N ASP A 116 -13.59 -12.52 32.86
CA ASP A 116 -13.92 -11.63 33.98
C ASP A 116 -12.90 -10.49 34.12
N MET A 117 -11.60 -10.80 33.98
CA MET A 117 -10.52 -9.80 33.98
C MET A 117 -10.68 -8.77 32.84
N LEU A 118 -11.03 -9.24 31.64
CA LEU A 118 -11.24 -8.37 30.49
C LEU A 118 -12.47 -7.48 30.66
N LEU A 119 -13.60 -8.06 31.08
CA LEU A 119 -14.84 -7.31 31.31
C LEU A 119 -14.70 -6.29 32.44
N THR A 120 -13.95 -6.63 33.50
CA THR A 120 -13.60 -5.69 34.59
C THR A 120 -12.79 -4.51 34.05
N THR A 121 -11.79 -4.78 33.21
CA THR A 121 -10.97 -3.73 32.59
C THR A 121 -11.80 -2.85 31.65
N LEU A 122 -12.66 -3.47 30.83
CA LEU A 122 -13.53 -2.76 29.88
C LEU A 122 -14.52 -1.84 30.61
N SER A 123 -15.14 -2.31 31.68
CA SER A 123 -16.02 -1.51 32.53
C SER A 123 -15.27 -0.31 33.15
N GLY A 124 -14.01 -0.52 33.56
CA GLY A 124 -13.13 0.55 34.04
C GLY A 124 -12.80 1.60 32.97
N LEU A 125 -12.79 1.25 31.68
CA LEU A 125 -12.58 2.22 30.59
C LEU A 125 -13.83 3.06 30.31
N GLN A 126 -15.03 2.46 30.38
CA GLN A 126 -16.28 3.18 30.14
C GLN A 126 -16.53 4.30 31.17
N HIS A 127 -16.02 4.15 32.40
CA HIS A 127 -16.13 5.19 33.43
C HIS A 127 -15.16 6.38 33.26
N VAL A 128 -14.15 6.29 32.40
CA VAL A 128 -13.10 7.33 32.30
C VAL A 128 -13.37 8.35 31.18
N LEU A 129 -14.34 8.11 30.29
CA LEU A 129 -14.70 9.06 29.23
C LEU A 129 -16.20 9.35 29.26
N PRO A 130 -16.64 10.63 29.26
CA PRO A 130 -18.05 10.97 29.15
C PRO A 130 -18.66 10.35 27.88
N PRO A 131 -19.93 9.92 27.93
CA PRO A 131 -20.60 9.33 26.78
C PRO A 131 -20.65 10.36 25.64
N LEU A 132 -19.91 10.07 24.57
CA LEU A 132 -20.05 10.78 23.30
C LEU A 132 -21.42 10.41 22.73
N SER A 133 -22.47 11.14 23.11
CA SER A 133 -23.72 11.07 22.36
C SER A 133 -23.44 11.64 20.97
N CYS A 134 -23.66 10.78 19.98
CA CYS A 134 -23.47 11.09 18.57
C CYS A 134 -24.71 11.82 18.04
N ASP A 135 -24.96 13.02 18.55
CA ASP A 135 -25.95 13.94 17.96
C ASP A 135 -25.21 14.93 17.08
N TYR A 136 -25.07 14.57 15.82
CA TYR A 136 -24.57 15.42 14.74
C TYR A 136 -25.61 16.49 14.44
N ASP A 137 -25.54 17.61 15.15
CA ASP A 137 -26.30 18.80 14.79
C ASP A 137 -25.60 19.53 13.64
N LEU A 138 -26.22 19.42 12.45
CA LEU A 138 -25.76 19.93 11.16
C LEU A 138 -25.91 21.46 11.07
N SER A 139 -25.20 22.22 11.91
CA SER A 139 -25.16 23.68 11.74
C SER A 139 -24.00 24.35 12.47
N LEU A 140 -22.76 24.17 11.98
CA LEU A 140 -21.69 25.13 12.25
C LEU A 140 -21.04 25.59 10.94
N PRO A 141 -21.13 26.90 10.60
CA PRO A 141 -20.48 27.47 9.43
C PRO A 141 -18.95 27.40 9.55
N PHE A 142 -18.30 26.90 8.50
CA PHE A 142 -16.85 26.83 8.37
C PHE A 142 -16.21 28.22 8.53
N PRO A 143 -15.26 28.41 9.47
CA PRO A 143 -14.49 29.65 9.56
C PRO A 143 -13.59 29.80 8.33
N VAL A 144 -13.75 30.92 7.65
CA VAL A 144 -12.89 31.36 6.54
C VAL A 144 -11.49 31.60 7.09
N CYS A 145 -10.49 30.94 6.50
CA CYS A 145 -9.10 31.05 6.88
C CYS A 145 -8.55 32.43 6.50
N GLU A 146 -8.42 33.33 7.48
CA GLU A 146 -7.72 34.60 7.30
C GLU A 146 -6.20 34.40 7.35
N SER A 147 -5.55 35.06 6.40
CA SER A 147 -4.12 35.00 6.11
C SER A 147 -3.32 35.67 7.23
N CYS A 148 -2.41 34.92 7.88
CA CYS A 148 -1.54 35.47 8.92
C CYS A 148 -0.14 35.85 8.35
N PRO A 149 0.30 37.11 8.47
CA PRO A 149 1.61 37.57 8.03
C PRO A 149 2.70 37.47 9.12
N LEU A 150 3.83 36.89 8.72
CA LEU A 150 5.23 37.29 8.92
C LEU A 150 5.76 37.78 10.31
N TYR A 151 6.91 37.18 10.68
CA TYR A 151 7.93 37.59 11.67
C TYR A 151 7.66 37.34 13.17
N LYS A 152 8.10 36.19 13.67
CA LYS A 152 8.74 36.11 15.01
C LYS A 152 10.04 35.32 14.95
N LYS A 153 11.14 36.06 15.09
CA LYS A 153 12.52 35.61 15.24
C LYS A 153 12.68 35.02 16.65
N LEU A 154 12.54 33.71 16.81
CA LEU A 154 12.71 33.04 18.10
C LEU A 154 14.17 32.65 18.31
N ARG A 155 14.70 33.00 19.48
CA ARG A 155 16.10 32.83 19.86
C ARG A 155 16.41 31.37 20.17
N LEU A 156 17.60 30.97 19.73
CA LEU A 156 18.26 29.68 19.90
C LEU A 156 18.54 29.42 21.40
N SER A 157 17.95 28.39 21.99
CA SER A 157 18.40 27.80 23.25
C SER A 157 18.69 26.32 23.01
N THR A 158 19.94 25.96 23.29
CA THR A 158 20.52 24.63 23.19
C THR A 158 19.98 23.76 24.32
N ASP A 159 19.03 22.88 24.04
CA ASP A 159 18.73 21.74 24.90
C ASP A 159 18.29 20.53 24.05
N THR A 160 18.89 19.40 24.40
CA THR A 160 18.77 18.03 23.89
C THR A 160 17.49 17.75 23.10
N VAL A 161 17.63 17.60 21.78
CA VAL A 161 16.52 17.31 20.87
C VAL A 161 16.18 15.82 20.98
N GLU A 162 15.28 15.47 21.89
CA GLU A 162 14.51 14.24 21.73
C GLU A 162 13.68 14.39 20.46
N HIS A 163 14.00 13.57 19.45
CA HIS A 163 13.28 13.52 18.18
C HIS A 163 11.88 12.92 18.40
N SER A 164 10.97 13.70 18.98
CA SER A 164 9.54 13.43 18.93
C SER A 164 9.07 13.65 17.49
N LEU A 165 8.82 12.56 16.76
CA LEU A 165 8.35 12.54 15.37
C LEU A 165 6.84 12.86 15.26
N ASP A 166 6.33 13.84 16.01
CA ASP A 166 4.89 14.15 16.07
C ASP A 166 4.44 15.27 15.10
N ASN A 167 5.22 16.33 14.86
CA ASN A 167 4.59 17.60 14.42
C ASN A 167 4.30 17.81 12.91
N LYS A 168 3.90 16.80 12.12
CA LYS A 168 3.37 17.04 10.75
C LYS A 168 2.18 16.13 10.40
N ASP A 169 1.11 16.21 11.18
CA ASP A 169 -0.15 15.50 10.96
C ASP A 169 -1.08 16.14 9.90
N GLY A 170 -0.67 17.24 9.26
CA GLY A 170 -1.42 17.83 8.14
C GLY A 170 -1.04 17.21 6.79
N PRO A 171 -1.98 17.07 5.83
CA PRO A 171 -1.64 16.64 4.48
C PRO A 171 -0.54 17.55 3.92
N VAL A 172 0.57 16.94 3.48
CA VAL A 172 1.72 17.67 2.96
C VAL A 172 1.26 18.50 1.75
N CYS A 173 1.37 19.83 1.85
CA CYS A 173 1.17 20.69 0.68
C CYS A 173 2.32 20.44 -0.30
N LEU A 174 2.12 19.50 -1.22
CA LEU A 174 3.10 19.15 -2.23
C LEU A 174 3.26 20.32 -3.19
N GLN A 175 4.48 20.83 -3.29
CA GLN A 175 4.88 21.79 -4.32
C GLN A 175 6.09 21.23 -5.06
N VAL A 176 5.94 21.02 -6.36
CA VAL A 176 7.05 20.60 -7.22
C VAL A 176 7.87 21.83 -7.59
N LYS A 177 9.14 21.85 -7.24
CA LYS A 177 10.05 22.93 -7.63
C LYS A 177 10.23 22.93 -9.16
N PRO A 178 10.14 24.09 -9.83
CA PRO A 178 10.43 24.16 -11.25
C PRO A 178 11.93 23.94 -11.50
N CYS A 179 12.25 23.33 -12.64
CA CYS A 179 13.58 23.22 -13.20
C CYS A 179 14.11 24.61 -13.59
N THR A 180 15.40 24.85 -13.44
CA THR A 180 16.00 26.09 -13.95
C THR A 180 16.25 26.00 -15.45
N PRO A 181 16.23 27.12 -16.19
CA PRO A 181 16.56 27.14 -17.62
C PRO A 181 17.95 26.57 -17.92
N GLU A 182 18.94 26.86 -17.07
CA GLU A 182 20.33 26.42 -17.23
C GLU A 182 20.44 24.89 -17.13
N PHE A 183 19.76 24.31 -16.15
CA PHE A 183 19.73 22.86 -15.98
C PHE A 183 19.06 22.19 -17.19
N TYR A 184 17.91 22.72 -17.63
CA TYR A 184 17.21 22.22 -18.82
C TYR A 184 18.12 22.24 -20.04
N GLN A 185 18.71 23.40 -20.37
CA GLN A 185 19.58 23.57 -21.54
C GLN A 185 20.80 22.65 -21.51
N THR A 186 21.36 22.38 -20.33
CA THR A 186 22.54 21.52 -20.18
C THR A 186 22.22 20.04 -20.40
N HIS A 187 21.02 19.57 -20.02
CA HIS A 187 20.72 18.14 -19.95
C HIS A 187 19.74 17.63 -21.02
N PHE A 188 18.90 18.48 -21.62
CA PHE A 188 17.79 18.00 -22.45
C PHE A 188 18.21 17.20 -23.69
N GLN A 189 19.40 17.45 -24.23
CA GLN A 189 19.91 16.76 -25.44
C GLN A 189 20.36 15.32 -25.17
N LEU A 190 20.90 15.05 -23.97
CA LEU A 190 21.38 13.72 -23.57
C LEU A 190 20.30 12.89 -22.85
N ALA A 191 19.18 13.53 -22.51
CA ALA A 191 18.07 12.91 -21.83
C ALA A 191 17.04 12.30 -22.80
N TYR A 192 16.12 11.50 -22.27
CA TYR A 192 14.85 11.24 -22.96
C TYR A 192 14.15 12.56 -23.26
N ARG A 193 13.57 12.64 -24.46
CA ARG A 193 12.66 13.75 -24.79
C ARG A 193 11.50 13.73 -23.81
N LEU A 194 11.16 14.88 -23.24
CA LEU A 194 10.05 15.03 -22.29
C LEU A 194 9.43 16.44 -22.40
N GLN A 195 9.03 16.81 -23.62
CA GLN A 195 8.61 18.15 -24.01
C GLN A 195 7.10 18.27 -24.32
N SER A 196 6.43 17.13 -24.55
CA SER A 196 4.99 17.03 -24.77
C SER A 196 4.19 17.54 -23.59
N ARG A 197 2.93 17.92 -23.88
CA ARG A 197 1.96 18.39 -22.90
C ARG A 197 0.63 17.67 -23.13
N PRO A 198 0.22 16.75 -22.24
CA PRO A 198 0.96 16.31 -21.04
C PRO A 198 2.29 15.59 -21.41
N ARG A 199 3.23 15.51 -20.47
CA ARG A 199 4.52 14.82 -20.67
C ARG A 199 4.37 13.33 -20.93
N GLY A 200 3.24 12.78 -20.50
CA GLY A 200 2.95 11.38 -20.44
C GLY A 200 1.59 11.16 -19.82
N LEU A 201 1.12 9.92 -19.93
CA LEU A 201 0.02 9.45 -19.11
C LEU A 201 0.59 8.85 -17.83
N ALA A 202 -0.11 9.03 -16.72
CA ALA A 202 0.18 8.37 -15.46
C ALA A 202 -1.05 7.56 -15.02
N LEU A 203 -0.85 6.32 -14.60
CA LEU A 203 -1.89 5.49 -14.01
C LEU A 203 -1.61 5.31 -12.52
N VAL A 204 -2.57 5.62 -11.66
CA VAL A 204 -2.54 5.28 -10.23
C VAL A 204 -3.62 4.24 -9.96
N LEU A 205 -3.20 3.01 -9.70
CA LEU A 205 -4.08 1.91 -9.30
C LEU A 205 -3.95 1.73 -7.80
N SER A 206 -5.04 1.97 -7.06
CA SER A 206 -5.07 1.92 -5.60
C SER A 206 -6.17 0.98 -5.10
N ASN A 207 -5.78 -0.19 -4.63
CA ASN A 207 -6.67 -1.13 -3.96
C ASN A 207 -6.56 -0.92 -2.45
N VAL A 208 -7.66 -0.56 -1.81
CA VAL A 208 -7.75 -0.22 -0.39
C VAL A 208 -8.72 -1.13 0.35
N HIS A 209 -9.88 -1.42 -0.26
CA HIS A 209 -10.94 -2.25 0.31
C HIS A 209 -10.92 -3.64 -0.34
N PHE A 210 -10.63 -4.67 0.45
CA PHE A 210 -10.58 -6.06 -0.02
C PHE A 210 -11.83 -6.80 0.47
N THR A 211 -12.47 -7.55 -0.43
CA THR A 211 -13.73 -8.29 -0.19
C THR A 211 -13.63 -9.77 -0.59
N GLY A 212 -12.44 -10.25 -0.95
CA GLY A 212 -12.21 -11.63 -1.34
C GLY A 212 -12.29 -12.62 -0.18
N GLU A 213 -12.20 -13.92 -0.52
CA GLU A 213 -12.14 -15.01 0.48
C GLU A 213 -10.87 -14.95 1.32
N LYS A 214 -9.77 -14.42 0.76
CA LYS A 214 -8.55 -14.13 1.51
C LYS A 214 -8.76 -12.94 2.43
N GLU A 215 -8.30 -13.08 3.65
CA GLU A 215 -8.45 -12.09 4.72
C GLU A 215 -7.40 -10.98 4.63
N LEU A 216 -7.39 -10.28 3.49
CA LEU A 216 -6.55 -9.11 3.29
C LEU A 216 -7.13 -7.92 4.06
N GLU A 217 -6.33 -7.34 4.94
CA GLU A 217 -6.76 -6.20 5.76
C GLU A 217 -7.06 -4.95 4.92
N PHE A 218 -8.00 -4.13 5.37
CA PHE A 218 -8.22 -2.79 4.84
C PHE A 218 -6.94 -1.95 4.92
N ARG A 219 -6.54 -1.32 3.81
CA ARG A 219 -5.31 -0.52 3.74
C ARG A 219 -5.53 0.92 4.22
N SER A 220 -5.78 1.11 5.51
CA SER A 220 -5.93 2.44 6.13
C SER A 220 -4.76 3.38 5.80
N GLY A 221 -5.02 4.59 5.31
CA GLY A 221 -3.99 5.50 4.81
C GLY A 221 -3.55 5.24 3.36
N GLY A 222 -4.06 4.20 2.70
CA GLY A 222 -3.84 3.98 1.27
C GLY A 222 -4.50 5.04 0.38
N ASP A 223 -5.56 5.68 0.88
CA ASP A 223 -6.18 6.87 0.30
C ASP A 223 -5.25 8.10 0.32
N VAL A 224 -4.37 8.19 1.33
CA VAL A 224 -3.31 9.21 1.40
C VAL A 224 -2.27 8.96 0.33
N ASP A 225 -1.81 7.72 0.15
CA ASP A 225 -0.86 7.36 -0.92
C ASP A 225 -1.41 7.69 -2.30
N HIS A 226 -2.67 7.30 -2.55
CA HIS A 226 -3.40 7.64 -3.76
C HIS A 226 -3.35 9.15 -3.99
N SER A 227 -3.88 9.93 -3.05
CA SER A 227 -4.05 11.38 -3.20
C SER A 227 -2.71 12.09 -3.42
N THR A 228 -1.67 11.60 -2.72
CA THR A 228 -0.29 12.07 -2.83
C THR A 228 0.26 11.86 -4.24
N LEU A 229 0.15 10.64 -4.80
CA LEU A 229 0.66 10.35 -6.14
C LEU A 229 -0.12 11.06 -7.25
N VAL A 230 -1.46 11.13 -7.13
CA VAL A 230 -2.27 11.86 -8.11
C VAL A 230 -1.88 13.34 -8.15
N THR A 231 -1.68 13.95 -6.98
CA THR A 231 -1.24 15.35 -6.88
C THR A 231 0.16 15.52 -7.44
N LEU A 232 1.11 14.66 -7.06
CA LEU A 232 2.49 14.70 -7.52
C LEU A 232 2.59 14.59 -9.05
N PHE A 233 1.92 13.61 -9.65
CA PHE A 233 2.00 13.39 -11.11
C PHE A 233 1.33 14.51 -11.90
N LYS A 234 0.22 15.08 -11.40
CA LYS A 234 -0.36 16.30 -11.99
C LYS A 234 0.62 17.47 -11.94
N LEU A 235 1.26 17.70 -10.80
CA LEU A 235 2.26 18.77 -10.63
C LEU A 235 3.51 18.55 -11.51
N LEU A 236 3.86 17.30 -11.82
CA LEU A 236 4.93 16.96 -12.76
C LEU A 236 4.50 17.08 -14.24
N GLY A 237 3.23 17.37 -14.53
CA GLY A 237 2.71 17.61 -15.88
C GLY A 237 2.21 16.37 -16.61
N TYR A 238 1.77 15.34 -15.88
CA TYR A 238 1.14 14.14 -16.42
C TYR A 238 -0.38 14.24 -16.43
N ASP A 239 -1.00 13.57 -17.40
CA ASP A 239 -2.44 13.30 -17.37
C ASP A 239 -2.69 12.02 -16.57
N VAL A 240 -3.42 12.14 -15.46
CA VAL A 240 -3.50 11.10 -14.43
C VAL A 240 -4.82 10.35 -14.50
N HIS A 241 -4.74 9.07 -14.83
CA HIS A 241 -5.81 8.09 -14.74
C HIS A 241 -5.78 7.40 -13.38
N VAL A 242 -6.95 7.22 -12.78
CA VAL A 242 -7.09 6.64 -11.44
C VAL A 242 -7.99 5.42 -11.49
N LEU A 243 -7.55 4.34 -10.87
CA LEU A 243 -8.33 3.11 -10.67
C LEU A 243 -8.35 2.79 -9.18
N CYS A 244 -9.54 2.65 -8.61
CA CYS A 244 -9.72 2.32 -7.19
C CYS A 244 -10.33 0.94 -7.05
N ASP A 245 -9.84 0.13 -6.10
CA ASP A 245 -10.48 -1.11 -5.66
C ASP A 245 -10.87 -2.05 -6.82
N GLN A 246 -9.86 -2.57 -7.51
CA GLN A 246 -9.97 -3.40 -8.70
C GLN A 246 -9.72 -4.87 -8.38
N THR A 247 -10.57 -5.76 -8.87
CA THR A 247 -10.32 -7.21 -8.87
C THR A 247 -9.12 -7.55 -9.75
N ALA A 248 -8.51 -8.72 -9.60
CA ALA A 248 -7.37 -9.12 -10.42
C ALA A 248 -7.67 -9.06 -11.93
N GLN A 249 -8.86 -9.50 -12.33
CA GLN A 249 -9.32 -9.44 -13.72
C GLN A 249 -9.49 -8.00 -14.20
N GLU A 250 -10.16 -7.14 -13.42
CA GLU A 250 -10.33 -5.73 -13.80
C GLU A 250 -8.99 -4.98 -13.86
N MET A 251 -8.06 -5.28 -12.95
CA MET A 251 -6.70 -4.73 -13.01
C MET A 251 -6.04 -5.08 -14.34
N GLN A 252 -6.08 -6.36 -14.74
CA GLN A 252 -5.51 -6.83 -16.00
C GLN A 252 -6.14 -6.12 -17.21
N GLU A 253 -7.47 -6.10 -17.29
CA GLU A 253 -8.21 -5.48 -18.39
C GLU A 253 -7.94 -3.98 -18.47
N LYS A 254 -7.98 -3.26 -17.35
CA LYS A 254 -7.79 -1.79 -17.34
C LYS A 254 -6.33 -1.39 -17.56
N LEU A 255 -5.36 -2.17 -17.07
CA LEU A 255 -3.94 -1.97 -17.41
C LEU A 255 -3.69 -2.18 -18.90
N GLN A 256 -4.29 -3.23 -19.49
CA GLN A 256 -4.21 -3.47 -20.92
C GLN A 256 -4.83 -2.30 -21.71
N ASN A 257 -6.03 -1.86 -21.34
CA ASN A 257 -6.70 -0.72 -21.98
C ASN A 257 -5.86 0.56 -21.88
N PHE A 258 -5.26 0.83 -20.72
CA PHE A 258 -4.38 1.98 -20.52
C PHE A 258 -3.14 1.91 -21.43
N ALA A 259 -2.46 0.75 -21.47
CA ALA A 259 -1.29 0.54 -22.33
C ALA A 259 -1.60 0.74 -23.83
N GLN A 260 -2.85 0.49 -24.25
CA GLN A 260 -3.29 0.65 -25.64
C GLN A 260 -3.84 2.05 -25.98
N LEU A 261 -3.84 3.00 -25.04
CA LEU A 261 -4.36 4.34 -25.30
C LEU A 261 -3.58 5.03 -26.44
N PRO A 262 -4.27 5.58 -27.46
CA PRO A 262 -3.59 6.25 -28.58
C PRO A 262 -2.83 7.50 -28.16
N ALA A 263 -3.21 8.10 -27.01
CA ALA A 263 -2.52 9.26 -26.43
C ALA A 263 -1.03 9.00 -26.17
N HIS A 264 -0.62 7.76 -25.89
CA HIS A 264 0.80 7.41 -25.75
C HIS A 264 1.65 7.72 -27.01
N ARG A 265 1.04 7.81 -28.19
CA ARG A 265 1.76 8.17 -29.44
C ARG A 265 2.25 9.62 -29.41
N VAL A 266 1.45 10.52 -28.86
CA VAL A 266 1.69 11.98 -28.86
C VAL A 266 2.31 12.51 -27.56
N THR A 267 2.40 11.67 -26.52
CA THR A 267 3.13 11.98 -25.28
C THR A 267 4.52 11.33 -25.27
N ASP A 268 5.40 11.80 -24.40
CA ASP A 268 6.81 11.40 -24.41
C ASP A 268 7.17 10.32 -23.38
N SER A 269 6.31 10.04 -22.40
CA SER A 269 6.61 9.08 -21.33
C SER A 269 5.34 8.41 -20.76
N CYS A 270 5.54 7.47 -19.84
CA CYS A 270 4.47 6.79 -19.12
C CYS A 270 4.86 6.54 -17.65
N ILE A 271 3.92 6.70 -16.73
CA ILE A 271 4.05 6.31 -15.32
C ILE A 271 2.94 5.32 -14.95
N VAL A 272 3.27 4.25 -14.22
CA VAL A 272 2.29 3.34 -13.62
C VAL A 272 2.64 3.13 -12.15
N ALA A 273 1.75 3.54 -11.26
CA ALA A 273 1.84 3.30 -9.82
C ALA A 273 0.81 2.26 -9.39
N LEU A 274 1.26 1.21 -8.71
CA LEU A 274 0.43 0.11 -8.23
C LEU A 274 0.50 0.05 -6.71
N LEU A 275 -0.62 0.33 -6.04
CA LEU A 275 -0.73 0.43 -4.59
C LEU A 275 -1.71 -0.65 -4.09
N SER A 276 -1.20 -1.73 -3.52
CA SER A 276 -2.03 -2.85 -3.04
C SER A 276 -1.30 -3.65 -1.96
N HIS A 277 -1.92 -4.71 -1.48
CA HIS A 277 -1.17 -5.84 -0.89
C HIS A 277 -0.46 -6.60 -2.00
N GLY A 278 0.57 -7.37 -1.63
CA GLY A 278 1.29 -8.19 -2.60
C GLY A 278 2.09 -9.29 -1.96
N VAL A 279 2.68 -10.10 -2.83
CA VAL A 279 3.65 -11.15 -2.53
C VAL A 279 4.83 -10.98 -3.49
N GLU A 280 5.87 -11.80 -3.37
CA GLU A 280 6.99 -11.71 -4.30
C GLU A 280 6.54 -11.87 -5.76
N GLY A 281 6.69 -10.81 -6.55
CA GLY A 281 6.39 -10.81 -7.99
C GLY A 281 4.93 -10.57 -8.37
N ALA A 282 4.00 -10.39 -7.42
CA ALA A 282 2.58 -10.21 -7.72
C ALA A 282 1.86 -9.28 -6.73
N ILE A 283 0.76 -8.67 -7.19
CA ILE A 283 -0.12 -7.83 -6.37
C ILE A 283 -1.52 -8.41 -6.29
N TYR A 284 -2.23 -8.14 -5.19
CA TYR A 284 -3.59 -8.60 -5.01
C TYR A 284 -4.62 -7.66 -5.64
N GLY A 285 -5.61 -8.25 -6.29
CA GLY A 285 -6.90 -7.62 -6.51
C GLY A 285 -7.74 -7.58 -5.24
N VAL A 286 -8.78 -6.76 -5.21
CA VAL A 286 -9.69 -6.68 -4.06
C VAL A 286 -10.45 -7.98 -3.79
N ASP A 287 -10.52 -8.85 -4.80
CA ASP A 287 -11.05 -10.21 -4.72
C ASP A 287 -10.06 -11.23 -4.14
N GLY A 288 -8.86 -10.81 -3.73
CA GLY A 288 -7.83 -11.67 -3.14
C GLY A 288 -7.09 -12.54 -4.15
N LYS A 289 -7.33 -12.35 -5.45
CA LYS A 289 -6.59 -13.01 -6.54
C LYS A 289 -5.35 -12.21 -6.91
N LEU A 290 -4.34 -12.90 -7.45
CA LEU A 290 -3.06 -12.30 -7.81
C LEU A 290 -3.00 -11.87 -9.28
N LEU A 291 -2.43 -10.69 -9.52
CA LEU A 291 -1.94 -10.25 -10.82
C LEU A 291 -0.42 -10.26 -10.81
N GLN A 292 0.18 -11.00 -11.73
CA GLN A 292 1.64 -11.11 -11.83
C GLN A 292 2.23 -9.80 -12.38
N LEU A 293 3.22 -9.24 -11.70
CA LEU A 293 3.92 -8.02 -12.15
C LEU A 293 4.59 -8.23 -13.51
N GLN A 294 5.05 -9.45 -13.79
CA GLN A 294 5.62 -9.82 -15.08
C GLN A 294 4.65 -9.64 -16.24
N GLU A 295 3.36 -9.94 -16.02
CA GLU A 295 2.28 -9.70 -17.00
C GLU A 295 2.06 -8.20 -17.16
N VAL A 296 2.06 -7.43 -16.07
CA VAL A 296 1.97 -5.97 -16.13
C VAL A 296 3.10 -5.38 -16.97
N PHE A 297 4.37 -5.75 -16.70
CA PHE A 297 5.50 -5.25 -17.48
C PHE A 297 5.45 -5.67 -18.95
N GLN A 298 4.87 -6.83 -19.27
CA GLN A 298 4.68 -7.29 -20.64
C GLN A 298 3.71 -6.37 -21.41
N LEU A 299 2.65 -5.86 -20.78
CA LEU A 299 1.69 -4.95 -21.43
C LEU A 299 2.36 -3.67 -21.96
N PHE A 300 3.44 -3.21 -21.34
CA PHE A 300 4.15 -1.97 -21.68
C PHE A 300 5.49 -2.22 -22.39
N ASP A 301 5.77 -3.45 -22.79
CA ASP A 301 7.01 -3.78 -23.50
C ASP A 301 6.98 -3.27 -24.96
N ASN A 302 8.12 -3.36 -25.65
CA ASN A 302 8.25 -2.79 -27.00
C ASN A 302 7.40 -3.51 -28.05
N ALA A 303 6.97 -4.75 -27.78
CA ALA A 303 6.13 -5.52 -28.70
C ALA A 303 4.64 -5.20 -28.49
N ASN A 304 4.20 -5.13 -27.23
CA ASN A 304 2.80 -4.95 -26.86
C ASN A 304 2.39 -3.47 -26.81
N CYS A 305 3.31 -2.55 -26.56
CA CYS A 305 3.04 -1.11 -26.53
C CYS A 305 3.99 -0.34 -27.48
N PRO A 306 3.83 -0.48 -28.82
CA PRO A 306 4.72 0.17 -29.79
C PRO A 306 4.69 1.72 -29.71
N SER A 307 3.62 2.31 -29.16
CA SER A 307 3.52 3.76 -28.92
C SER A 307 4.51 4.29 -27.86
N LEU A 308 5.06 3.40 -27.01
CA LEU A 308 6.04 3.69 -25.96
C LEU A 308 7.45 3.16 -26.24
N GLN A 309 7.75 2.73 -27.47
CA GLN A 309 9.12 2.38 -27.87
C GLN A 309 10.07 3.59 -27.74
N ASN A 310 11.25 3.38 -27.16
CA ASN A 310 12.26 4.42 -26.89
C ASN A 310 11.77 5.56 -25.97
N LYS A 311 10.65 5.39 -25.28
CA LYS A 311 10.09 6.33 -24.31
C LYS A 311 10.26 5.76 -22.89
N PRO A 312 10.61 6.59 -21.89
CA PRO A 312 10.79 6.13 -20.53
C PRO A 312 9.44 5.72 -19.92
N LYS A 313 9.44 4.55 -19.30
CA LYS A 313 8.31 3.91 -18.61
C LYS A 313 8.69 3.73 -17.14
N MET A 314 8.04 4.47 -16.26
CA MET A 314 8.32 4.45 -14.83
C MET A 314 7.26 3.64 -14.09
N PHE A 315 7.69 2.69 -13.28
CA PHE A 315 6.81 1.88 -12.44
C PHE A 315 7.12 2.14 -10.97
N PHE A 316 6.10 2.37 -10.15
CA PHE A 316 6.24 2.54 -8.70
C PHE A 316 5.31 1.57 -7.98
N ILE A 317 5.87 0.59 -7.30
CA ILE A 317 5.13 -0.54 -6.75
C ILE A 317 5.16 -0.47 -5.23
N GLN A 318 4.03 -0.06 -4.66
CA GLN A 318 3.76 -0.13 -3.23
C GLN A 318 2.98 -1.42 -2.94
N ALA A 319 3.73 -2.48 -2.63
CA ALA A 319 3.19 -3.75 -2.18
C ALA A 319 4.26 -4.53 -1.41
N CYS A 320 3.83 -5.41 -0.50
CA CYS A 320 4.74 -6.39 0.11
C CYS A 320 5.30 -7.32 -0.96
N ARG A 321 6.50 -7.83 -0.73
CA ARG A 321 7.18 -8.77 -1.64
C ARG A 321 7.60 -10.04 -0.90
N GLY A 322 6.91 -10.31 0.19
CA GLY A 322 7.11 -11.38 1.16
C GLY A 322 6.67 -10.90 2.54
N ASP A 323 6.79 -11.78 3.53
CA ASP A 323 6.25 -11.57 4.87
C ASP A 323 7.36 -11.34 5.92
N GLU A 324 8.64 -11.34 5.50
CA GLU A 324 9.75 -11.10 6.41
C GLU A 324 9.76 -9.65 6.86
N THR A 325 9.70 -9.44 8.18
CA THR A 325 9.90 -8.13 8.78
C THR A 325 11.40 -7.91 8.98
N ASP A 326 11.96 -6.88 8.34
CA ASP A 326 13.34 -6.48 8.56
C ASP A 326 13.47 -5.93 9.99
N ARG A 327 14.18 -6.66 10.85
CA ARG A 327 14.39 -6.27 12.26
C ARG A 327 15.48 -5.21 12.43
N GLY A 328 16.16 -4.85 11.35
CA GLY A 328 17.38 -4.05 11.41
C GLY A 328 18.51 -4.79 12.12
N VAL A 329 19.69 -4.18 12.07
CA VAL A 329 20.85 -4.57 12.87
C VAL A 329 21.51 -3.29 13.38
N ASP A 330 22.09 -3.33 14.58
CA ASP A 330 22.84 -2.20 15.11
C ASP A 330 24.05 -1.90 14.22
N GLN A 331 24.27 -0.63 13.91
CA GLN A 331 25.38 -0.20 13.06
C GLN A 331 26.71 -0.55 13.75
N GLN A 332 27.45 -1.50 13.18
CA GLN A 332 28.86 -1.67 13.49
C GLN A 332 29.67 -0.54 12.85
N ASP A 333 30.72 -0.07 13.54
CA ASP A 333 31.71 0.87 13.00
C ASP A 333 32.44 0.23 11.80
N GLY A 334 31.82 0.33 10.62
CA GLY A 334 32.19 -0.43 9.44
C GLY A 334 33.35 0.20 8.66
N LYS A 335 34.49 -0.49 8.63
CA LYS A 335 35.56 -0.28 7.64
C LYS A 335 35.13 -0.85 6.29
N ASN A 336 35.15 0.00 5.27
CA ASN A 336 34.82 -0.30 3.88
C ASN A 336 35.72 -1.39 3.30
N HIS A 337 35.14 -2.47 2.78
CA HIS A 337 35.83 -3.40 1.89
C HIS A 337 35.13 -3.45 0.54
N ALA A 338 35.86 -3.03 -0.48
CA ALA A 338 35.50 -3.05 -1.88
C ALA A 338 36.07 -4.29 -2.57
N GLY A 339 35.33 -4.81 -3.54
CA GLY A 339 35.88 -5.63 -4.63
C GLY A 339 35.11 -6.92 -4.88
N SER A 340 34.52 -7.05 -6.08
CA SER A 340 34.99 -8.02 -7.09
C SER A 340 34.20 -7.91 -8.41
N PRO A 341 34.81 -8.09 -9.60
CA PRO A 341 34.19 -7.92 -10.93
C PRO A 341 33.96 -9.24 -11.71
N GLY A 342 33.20 -9.14 -12.82
CA GLY A 342 33.17 -10.11 -13.94
C GLY A 342 31.90 -10.99 -14.02
N CYS A 343 31.31 -11.38 -15.16
CA CYS A 343 31.68 -11.31 -16.58
C CYS A 343 30.37 -11.40 -17.43
N GLU A 344 30.40 -10.88 -18.65
CA GLU A 344 29.30 -10.93 -19.64
C GLU A 344 29.60 -11.95 -20.74
N GLU A 345 28.56 -12.59 -21.31
CA GLU A 345 28.64 -13.42 -22.53
C GLU A 345 27.42 -13.16 -23.45
N SER A 346 27.65 -13.24 -24.77
CA SER A 346 26.78 -12.81 -25.88
C SER A 346 26.77 -13.84 -27.00
N ASP A 347 25.63 -14.06 -27.68
CA ASP A 347 25.47 -14.96 -28.83
C ASP A 347 24.68 -14.40 -30.03
N ALA A 348 25.29 -14.56 -31.22
CA ALA A 348 24.73 -14.84 -32.56
C ALA A 348 23.85 -13.82 -33.39
N GLY A 349 24.40 -13.37 -34.53
CA GLY A 349 24.07 -13.94 -35.87
C GLY A 349 23.03 -13.31 -36.84
N LYS A 350 23.54 -12.88 -38.02
CA LYS A 350 22.97 -12.84 -39.41
C LYS A 350 22.16 -11.65 -39.97
N GLU A 351 22.42 -11.44 -41.27
CA GLU A 351 22.19 -10.28 -42.12
C GLU A 351 20.82 -10.19 -42.83
N LYS A 352 20.34 -8.95 -42.96
CA LYS A 352 19.53 -8.32 -44.04
C LYS A 352 19.22 -6.92 -43.53
N LEU A 353 19.20 -5.89 -44.40
CA LEU A 353 19.02 -4.46 -44.08
C LEU A 353 18.13 -4.26 -42.83
N PRO A 354 18.71 -4.09 -41.62
CA PRO A 354 17.95 -4.37 -40.43
C PRO A 354 17.07 -3.18 -40.12
N LYS A 355 15.75 -3.41 -40.08
CA LYS A 355 14.90 -2.61 -39.21
C LYS A 355 15.54 -2.67 -37.83
N MET A 356 15.87 -1.52 -37.25
CA MET A 356 16.40 -1.41 -35.89
C MET A 356 15.59 -2.33 -34.96
N ARG A 357 16.22 -3.36 -34.40
CA ARG A 357 15.58 -4.27 -33.43
C ARG A 357 15.84 -3.71 -32.04
N LEU A 358 14.78 -3.53 -31.27
CA LEU A 358 14.87 -3.21 -29.85
C LEU A 358 14.83 -4.51 -29.03
N PRO A 359 15.42 -4.54 -27.82
CA PRO A 359 15.13 -5.58 -26.85
C PRO A 359 13.63 -5.66 -26.57
N THR A 360 13.12 -6.82 -26.14
CA THR A 360 11.70 -6.97 -25.80
C THR A 360 11.27 -5.91 -24.77
N ARG A 361 12.11 -5.66 -23.77
CA ARG A 361 11.92 -4.62 -22.75
C ARG A 361 13.14 -3.70 -22.67
N SER A 362 12.92 -2.41 -22.87
CA SER A 362 13.90 -1.35 -22.67
C SER A 362 13.20 -0.08 -22.18
N ASP A 363 13.98 0.89 -21.72
CA ASP A 363 13.49 2.20 -21.32
C ASP A 363 12.51 2.11 -20.13
N MET A 364 12.74 1.17 -19.22
CA MET A 364 11.93 1.01 -18.00
C MET A 364 12.76 1.35 -16.76
N ILE A 365 12.13 1.94 -15.76
CA ILE A 365 12.67 2.01 -14.39
C ILE A 365 11.55 1.65 -13.42
N CYS A 366 11.83 0.74 -12.50
CA CYS A 366 10.85 0.23 -11.56
C CYS A 366 11.37 0.37 -10.13
N GLY A 367 10.66 1.12 -9.30
CA GLY A 367 10.94 1.23 -7.87
C GLY A 367 9.92 0.44 -7.04
N TYR A 368 10.41 -0.34 -6.09
CA TYR A 368 9.65 -1.18 -5.19
C TYR A 368 9.78 -0.64 -3.76
N ALA A 369 8.67 -0.64 -3.01
CA ALA A 369 8.65 -0.15 -1.63
C ALA A 369 9.60 -0.93 -0.70
N CYS A 370 9.71 -2.24 -0.92
CA CYS A 370 10.50 -3.15 -0.09
C CYS A 370 11.38 -4.09 -0.94
N LEU A 371 12.37 -4.70 -0.30
CA LEU A 371 13.21 -5.75 -0.90
C LEU A 371 12.39 -7.02 -1.13
N LYS A 372 12.86 -7.87 -2.05
CA LYS A 372 12.31 -9.22 -2.22
C LYS A 372 12.32 -9.98 -0.88
N GLY A 373 11.26 -10.73 -0.61
CA GLY A 373 11.08 -11.48 0.64
C GLY A 373 10.53 -10.64 1.80
N THR A 374 10.55 -9.31 1.72
CA THR A 374 10.21 -8.43 2.86
C THR A 374 8.85 -7.75 2.74
N ALA A 375 8.31 -7.32 3.87
CA ALA A 375 7.07 -6.56 3.96
C ALA A 375 7.31 -5.05 3.72
N ALA A 376 6.32 -4.38 3.11
CA ALA A 376 6.33 -2.93 2.93
C ALA A 376 5.55 -2.23 4.05
N MET A 377 6.10 -1.16 4.64
CA MET A 377 5.52 -0.52 5.81
C MET A 377 4.58 0.63 5.45
N ARG A 378 3.50 0.74 6.23
CA ARG A 378 2.49 1.79 6.08
C ARG A 378 2.09 2.38 7.41
N ASN A 379 1.98 3.71 7.44
CA ASN A 379 1.35 4.44 8.52
C ASN A 379 -0.13 4.68 8.18
N THR A 380 -1.02 4.37 9.12
CA THR A 380 -2.48 4.43 8.92
C THR A 380 -3.03 5.85 8.72
N LYS A 381 -2.26 6.88 9.07
CA LYS A 381 -2.63 8.29 8.90
C LYS A 381 -1.85 9.01 7.80
N ARG A 382 -0.55 8.69 7.65
CA ARG A 382 0.38 9.41 6.77
C ARG A 382 0.60 8.73 5.41
N GLY A 383 0.11 7.51 5.24
CA GLY A 383 0.38 6.69 4.06
C GLY A 383 1.60 5.78 4.22
N SER A 384 2.02 5.15 3.14
CA SER A 384 3.20 4.29 3.10
C SER A 384 4.49 5.09 3.19
N TRP A 385 5.51 4.48 3.80
CA TRP A 385 6.80 5.15 3.92
C TRP A 385 7.39 5.46 2.55
N TYR A 386 7.28 4.50 1.63
CA TYR A 386 7.79 4.62 0.28
C TYR A 386 7.10 5.73 -0.51
N ILE A 387 5.77 5.84 -0.49
CA ILE A 387 5.07 6.88 -1.25
C ILE A 387 5.30 8.27 -0.65
N GLU A 388 5.34 8.38 0.68
CA GLU A 388 5.68 9.62 1.35
C GLU A 388 7.10 10.09 0.97
N ALA A 389 8.10 9.20 1.03
CA ALA A 389 9.48 9.50 0.66
C ALA A 389 9.61 9.82 -0.84
N LEU A 390 8.93 9.07 -1.70
CA LEU A 390 8.92 9.29 -3.14
C LEU A 390 8.34 10.66 -3.48
N ALA A 391 7.20 11.03 -2.90
CA ALA A 391 6.58 12.33 -3.12
C ALA A 391 7.44 13.48 -2.60
N GLN A 392 8.07 13.33 -1.42
CA GLN A 392 8.99 14.33 -0.89
C GLN A 392 10.17 14.55 -1.85
N VAL A 393 10.87 13.48 -2.24
CA VAL A 393 12.06 13.60 -3.09
C VAL A 393 11.71 14.14 -4.47
N PHE A 394 10.67 13.62 -5.12
CA PHE A 394 10.31 14.06 -6.47
C PHE A 394 9.80 15.51 -6.48
N SER A 395 9.10 15.95 -5.44
CA SER A 395 8.69 17.36 -5.32
C SER A 395 9.88 18.30 -5.19
N GLU A 396 10.92 17.87 -4.49
CA GLU A 396 12.08 18.72 -4.21
C GLU A 396 13.18 18.65 -5.27
N ARG A 397 13.36 17.49 -5.92
CA ARG A 397 14.55 17.17 -6.74
C ARG A 397 14.27 16.86 -8.21
N ALA A 398 13.00 16.76 -8.63
CA ALA A 398 12.69 16.59 -10.04
C ALA A 398 13.18 17.76 -10.92
N CYS A 399 13.45 18.93 -10.31
CA CYS A 399 14.00 20.10 -10.96
C CYS A 399 15.46 19.98 -11.40
N ASP A 400 16.25 19.11 -10.78
CA ASP A 400 17.72 19.14 -10.91
C ASP A 400 18.41 17.77 -10.78
N MET A 401 17.67 16.66 -10.70
CA MET A 401 18.20 15.34 -10.40
C MET A 401 17.69 14.26 -11.35
N HIS A 402 18.58 13.32 -11.69
CA HIS A 402 18.23 12.14 -12.47
C HIS A 402 17.27 11.25 -11.68
N VAL A 403 16.28 10.63 -12.34
CA VAL A 403 15.26 9.81 -11.64
C VAL A 403 15.87 8.66 -10.83
N ALA A 404 16.93 8.02 -11.32
CA ALA A 404 17.63 6.98 -10.55
C ALA A 404 18.27 7.55 -9.26
N ASP A 405 18.87 8.75 -9.32
CA ASP A 405 19.47 9.39 -8.15
C ASP A 405 18.39 9.88 -7.16
N MET A 406 17.21 10.26 -7.68
CA MET A 406 16.04 10.51 -6.83
C MET A 406 15.63 9.22 -6.10
N LEU A 407 15.60 8.06 -6.76
CA LEU A 407 15.31 6.79 -6.09
C LEU A 407 16.39 6.39 -5.08
N VAL A 408 17.67 6.74 -5.31
CA VAL A 408 18.73 6.63 -4.28
C VAL A 408 18.43 7.52 -3.06
N LYS A 409 17.90 8.72 -3.26
CA LYS A 409 17.45 9.58 -2.14
C LYS A 409 16.22 9.03 -1.43
N VAL A 410 15.28 8.42 -2.16
CA VAL A 410 14.14 7.71 -1.56
C VAL A 410 14.68 6.60 -0.66
N ASN A 411 15.59 5.78 -1.17
CA ASN A 411 16.29 4.76 -0.40
C ASN A 411 16.92 5.33 0.88
N ALA A 412 17.63 6.47 0.80
CA ALA A 412 18.20 7.11 1.98
C ALA A 412 17.15 7.52 3.02
N LEU A 413 16.03 8.13 2.60
CA LEU A 413 14.95 8.50 3.51
C LEU A 413 14.28 7.28 4.16
N ILE A 414 14.12 6.18 3.42
CA ILE A 414 13.54 4.93 3.95
C ILE A 414 14.50 4.27 4.94
N LYS A 415 15.79 4.23 4.62
CA LYS A 415 16.84 3.69 5.49
C LYS A 415 16.86 4.38 6.87
N ASP A 416 16.60 5.68 6.91
CA ASP A 416 16.63 6.45 8.16
C ASP A 416 15.34 6.28 9.01
N ARG A 417 14.26 5.73 8.45
CA ARG A 417 13.00 5.47 9.18
C ARG A 417 13.08 4.23 10.05
N GLU A 418 12.41 4.25 11.19
CA GLU A 418 12.30 3.12 12.11
C GLU A 418 10.84 2.98 12.57
N GLY A 419 10.35 1.74 12.66
CA GLY A 419 8.97 1.44 13.04
C GLY A 419 8.70 1.80 14.50
N TYR A 420 7.69 2.60 14.78
CA TYR A 420 7.28 2.90 16.15
C TYR A 420 5.93 2.27 16.46
N ALA A 421 5.95 1.02 16.90
CA ALA A 421 4.75 0.27 17.31
C ALA A 421 5.01 -0.61 18.57
N PRO A 422 5.32 0.00 19.75
CA PRO A 422 5.70 -0.73 20.95
C PRO A 422 4.72 -1.88 21.30
N GLY A 423 5.27 -3.05 21.62
CA GLY A 423 4.51 -4.27 21.97
C GLY A 423 4.09 -5.14 20.77
N THR A 424 4.43 -4.73 19.55
CA THR A 424 4.26 -5.49 18.30
C THR A 424 5.61 -5.85 17.70
N GLU A 425 5.63 -6.82 16.78
CA GLU A 425 6.85 -7.18 16.03
C GLU A 425 7.34 -6.07 15.06
N PHE A 426 6.49 -5.08 14.79
CA PHE A 426 6.81 -3.92 13.97
C PHE A 426 7.49 -2.80 14.76
N HIS A 427 7.68 -2.94 16.08
CA HIS A 427 8.48 -1.97 16.81
C HIS A 427 9.95 -2.14 16.45
N ARG A 428 10.57 -1.02 16.08
CA ARG A 428 11.95 -0.92 15.63
C ARG A 428 12.28 -1.69 14.36
N CYS A 429 11.25 -2.08 13.60
CA CYS A 429 11.48 -2.66 12.28
C CYS A 429 12.04 -1.61 11.31
N LYS A 430 12.72 -2.10 10.30
CA LYS A 430 13.26 -1.33 9.19
C LYS A 430 12.52 -1.70 7.92
N GLU A 431 12.69 -0.88 6.90
CA GLU A 431 12.29 -1.16 5.53
C GLU A 431 13.43 -0.67 4.65
N MET A 432 13.56 -1.24 3.46
CA MET A 432 14.48 -0.76 2.45
C MET A 432 13.84 -0.91 1.09
N SER A 433 13.69 0.21 0.38
CA SER A 433 13.24 0.20 -1.00
C SER A 433 14.36 -0.22 -1.96
N GLU A 434 13.98 -0.78 -3.11
CA GLU A 434 14.91 -1.10 -4.20
C GLU A 434 14.38 -0.58 -5.53
N TYR A 435 15.27 -0.38 -6.50
CA TYR A 435 14.86 -0.10 -7.86
C TYR A 435 15.74 -0.84 -8.87
N CYS A 436 15.18 -1.11 -10.04
CA CYS A 436 15.90 -1.63 -11.19
C CYS A 436 15.64 -0.75 -12.41
N SER A 437 16.59 -0.72 -13.36
CA SER A 437 16.53 0.16 -14.52
C SER A 437 17.06 -0.52 -15.77
N THR A 438 16.34 -0.34 -16.87
CA THR A 438 16.76 -0.61 -18.25
C THR A 438 16.72 0.66 -19.09
N LEU A 439 16.79 1.83 -18.45
CA LEU A 439 16.91 3.11 -19.14
C LEU A 439 18.18 3.13 -20.00
N CYS A 440 18.04 3.57 -21.25
CA CYS A 440 19.12 3.69 -22.23
C CYS A 440 19.57 5.14 -22.44
N ARG A 441 18.92 6.11 -21.76
CA ARG A 441 19.26 7.53 -21.75
C ARG A 441 19.03 8.12 -20.35
N HIS A 442 19.56 9.31 -20.11
CA HIS A 442 19.26 10.02 -18.88
C HIS A 442 17.78 10.36 -18.78
N LEU A 443 17.20 10.20 -17.59
CA LEU A 443 15.82 10.56 -17.32
C LEU A 443 15.78 11.70 -16.30
N TYR A 444 15.41 12.89 -16.79
CA TYR A 444 15.10 14.07 -15.99
C TYR A 444 13.67 14.52 -16.30
N LEU A 445 12.95 15.00 -15.29
CA LEU A 445 11.52 15.33 -15.43
C LEU A 445 11.25 16.78 -15.85
N PHE A 446 12.26 17.66 -15.72
CA PHE A 446 12.24 19.05 -16.17
C PHE A 446 10.94 19.83 -15.85
N PRO A 447 10.41 19.79 -14.61
CA PRO A 447 9.16 20.49 -14.26
C PRO A 447 9.22 21.98 -14.66
N GLY A 448 8.16 22.49 -15.27
CA GLY A 448 8.11 23.87 -15.81
C GLY A 448 8.80 24.09 -17.17
N HIS A 449 9.59 23.14 -17.69
CA HIS A 449 10.29 23.27 -18.98
C HIS A 449 9.87 22.21 -20.03
N PRO A 450 9.87 22.58 -21.33
CA PRO A 450 10.05 23.93 -21.86
C PRO A 450 8.89 24.89 -21.45
N PRO A 451 9.13 26.21 -21.32
CA PRO A 451 8.09 27.17 -20.92
C PRO A 451 6.94 27.22 -21.93
N THR A 452 5.75 27.67 -21.49
CA THR A 452 4.53 27.86 -22.34
C THR A 452 4.80 28.82 -23.48
#